data_AF-A0AAV7XG95-F1
#
_entry.id   AF-A0AAV7XG95-F1
#
_cell.length_a   1.000
_cell.length_b   1.000
_cell.length_c   1.000
_cell.angle_alpha   90.00
_cell.angle_beta   90.00
_cell.angle_gamma   90.00
#
_symmetry.space_group_name_H-M   'P 1'
#
loop_
_entity.id
_entity.type
_entity.pdbx_description
1 polymer ?
#
loop_
_entity_poly.entity_id
_entity_poly.type
_entity_poly.pdbx_seq_one_letter_code
_entity_poly.pdbx_strand_id
1 'polypeptide(L)'
;MLLTYVITTLKSKNIETVCSISDQGPTNQGAISILRSQCEEGKHDPVSKVAGLRVIHLWDFPHLLKNIRNNLLTSDLLYKDKLAEWKHVIEFFKLDEGICKISKLTYAHLCPVGRNKMTVKLALQVFSESASTGMKTFHHLSGGKFLSNALPTAEFLGLMDKLTDAVTGPSRHDKPKVHRCDVTQDSFHHSYWREMIVELQKWVFIRKDGGKHHVPPCIHGFIDNLRALGWIWNRMKELGFEVTKLRLFNQDTLELYFGQARQTCGSGTNPTLQQFIAGMKTLLVQCVSAPLRESNCSNSAEDSDTHINNVTVILSEIISELQDDEDPQNPTLMRAYGYGDARVLPSYTKLMRQGPSLNCATICSKILSCVELCPTCTENLTTENNSSDFLLQGMRENSTIEKPCPNLTNLFLKTEKEIVKDWDSFAWKPNVRAEVIKKMEEVDSFGWLNCEEHV
;
A
#
# COMPACT_ATOMS: atom_id res chain seq x y z
N MET A 1 -24.34 7.10 6.64
CA MET A 1 -23.22 6.64 5.79
C MET A 1 -22.09 6.13 6.68
N LEU A 2 -21.49 4.97 6.34
CA LEU A 2 -20.40 4.37 7.13
C LEU A 2 -19.18 5.30 7.27
N LEU A 3 -18.81 6.02 6.21
CA LEU A 3 -17.69 6.97 6.23
C LEU A 3 -17.88 8.08 7.28
N THR A 4 -19.08 8.67 7.35
CA THR A 4 -19.44 9.68 8.36
C THR A 4 -19.31 9.13 9.78
N TYR A 5 -19.76 7.88 10.00
CA TYR A 5 -19.64 7.20 11.28
C TYR A 5 -18.17 7.02 11.67
N VAL A 6 -17.34 6.46 10.78
CA VAL A 6 -15.90 6.25 11.03
C VAL A 6 -15.19 7.57 11.37
N ILE A 7 -15.40 8.63 10.58
CA ILE A 7 -14.78 9.94 10.83
C ILE A 7 -15.22 10.51 12.19
N THR A 8 -16.51 10.40 12.52
CA THR A 8 -17.04 10.88 13.80
C THR A 8 -16.45 10.10 14.98
N THR A 9 -16.32 8.78 14.83
CA THR A 9 -15.67 7.91 15.84
C THR A 9 -14.20 8.28 16.01
N LEU A 10 -13.43 8.44 14.92
CA LEU A 10 -12.03 8.87 14.99
C LEU A 10 -11.89 10.22 15.70
N LYS A 11 -12.75 11.19 15.36
CA LYS A 11 -12.77 12.50 16.02
C LYS A 11 -13.04 12.37 17.52
N SER A 12 -13.98 11.51 17.94
CA SER A 12 -14.28 11.27 19.36
C SER A 12 -13.10 10.69 20.15
N LYS A 13 -12.09 10.16 19.44
CA LYS A 13 -10.84 9.64 19.99
C LYS A 13 -9.65 10.59 19.79
N ASN A 14 -9.90 11.86 19.47
CA ASN A 14 -8.89 12.88 19.17
C ASN A 14 -8.00 12.56 17.96
N ILE A 15 -8.49 11.75 17.02
CA ILE A 15 -7.80 11.47 15.75
C ILE A 15 -8.44 12.34 14.67
N GLU A 16 -7.70 13.31 14.16
CA GLU A 16 -8.19 14.18 13.11
C GLU A 16 -8.06 13.52 11.72
N THR A 17 -9.18 13.35 11.03
CA THR A 17 -9.17 12.85 9.65
C THR A 17 -9.00 14.00 8.68
N VAL A 18 -7.81 14.13 8.08
CA VAL A 18 -7.51 15.14 7.05
C VAL A 18 -8.10 14.74 5.69
N CYS A 19 -7.93 13.48 5.30
CA CYS A 19 -8.36 13.00 4.00
C CYS A 19 -8.98 11.61 4.03
N SER A 20 -9.73 11.30 2.98
CA SER A 20 -10.24 9.95 2.68
C SER A 20 -9.85 9.57 1.25
N ILE A 21 -9.61 8.28 1.01
CA ILE A 21 -9.15 7.77 -0.29
C ILE A 21 -10.02 6.60 -0.73
N SER A 22 -10.56 6.65 -1.95
CA SER A 22 -11.39 5.58 -2.52
C SER A 22 -11.02 5.25 -3.97
N ASP A 23 -11.37 4.06 -4.46
CA ASP A 23 -11.37 3.80 -5.90
C ASP A 23 -12.49 4.62 -6.58
N GLN A 24 -12.44 4.74 -7.91
CA GLN A 24 -13.46 5.47 -8.66
C GLN A 24 -14.69 4.60 -9.01
N GLY A 25 -15.04 3.61 -8.16
CA GLY A 25 -16.23 2.79 -8.34
C GLY A 25 -17.52 3.62 -8.27
N PRO A 26 -18.61 3.25 -8.99
CA PRO A 26 -19.86 4.04 -9.01
C PRO A 26 -20.45 4.32 -7.62
N THR A 27 -20.38 3.34 -6.71
CA THR A 27 -20.85 3.48 -5.33
C THR A 27 -20.04 4.52 -4.56
N ASN A 28 -18.71 4.53 -4.72
CA ASN A 28 -17.83 5.49 -4.09
C ASN A 28 -18.04 6.89 -4.66
N GLN A 29 -18.18 7.03 -5.98
CA GLN A 29 -18.59 8.28 -6.62
C GLN A 29 -19.90 8.84 -6.07
N GLY A 30 -20.92 8.00 -5.93
CA GLY A 30 -22.21 8.40 -5.34
C GLY A 30 -22.07 8.85 -3.88
N ALA A 31 -21.34 8.08 -3.05
CA ALA A 31 -21.12 8.40 -1.66
C ALA A 31 -20.38 9.74 -1.46
N ILE A 32 -19.33 9.98 -2.25
CA ILE A 32 -18.57 11.23 -2.19
C ILE A 32 -19.37 12.41 -2.72
N SER A 33 -20.16 12.22 -3.78
CA SER A 33 -21.07 13.24 -4.29
C SER A 33 -22.09 13.68 -3.22
N ILE A 34 -22.69 12.72 -2.50
CA ILE A 34 -23.60 13.00 -1.39
C ILE A 34 -22.90 13.83 -0.30
N LEU A 35 -21.70 13.43 0.14
CA LEU A 35 -20.97 14.16 1.18
C LEU A 35 -20.56 15.58 0.76
N ARG A 36 -20.11 15.74 -0.48
CA ARG A 36 -19.74 17.06 -1.02
C ARG A 36 -20.93 17.99 -1.13
N SER A 37 -22.11 17.48 -1.51
CA SER A 37 -23.32 18.29 -1.64
C SER A 37 -23.82 18.90 -0.33
N GLN A 38 -23.32 18.42 0.82
CA GLN A 38 -23.71 18.90 2.15
C GLN A 38 -22.97 20.17 2.58
N CYS A 39 -21.99 20.66 1.81
CA CYS A 39 -21.33 21.94 2.08
C CYS A 39 -21.06 22.75 0.79
N GLU A 40 -21.00 24.07 0.92
CA GLU A 40 -20.79 24.97 -0.22
C GLU A 40 -19.44 24.71 -0.92
N GLU A 41 -18.36 24.53 -0.15
CA GLU A 41 -17.02 24.21 -0.65
C GLU A 41 -17.04 22.93 -1.53
N GLY A 42 -17.82 21.92 -1.14
CA GLY A 42 -17.90 20.65 -1.86
C GLY A 42 -18.54 20.73 -3.25
N LYS A 43 -19.22 21.82 -3.60
CA LYS A 43 -19.77 22.02 -4.96
C LYS A 43 -18.67 22.20 -6.01
N HIS A 44 -17.53 22.75 -5.62
CA HIS A 44 -16.44 23.11 -6.54
C HIS A 44 -15.12 22.44 -6.20
N ASP A 45 -14.94 22.05 -4.94
CA ASP A 45 -13.71 21.49 -4.42
C ASP A 45 -13.90 20.06 -3.89
N PRO A 46 -12.81 19.28 -3.78
CA PRO A 46 -12.87 17.91 -3.29
C PRO A 46 -13.01 17.81 -1.76
N VAL A 47 -13.76 18.73 -1.15
CA VAL A 47 -13.90 18.90 0.30
C VAL A 47 -15.30 18.48 0.74
N SER A 48 -15.40 17.81 1.88
CA SER A 48 -16.65 17.52 2.57
C SER A 48 -16.56 17.99 4.02
N LYS A 49 -17.70 18.30 4.66
CA LYS A 49 -17.75 18.64 6.09
C LYS A 49 -18.39 17.50 6.87
N VAL A 50 -17.62 16.87 7.76
CA VAL A 50 -18.08 15.76 8.58
C VAL A 50 -17.69 16.00 10.03
N ALA A 51 -18.68 15.98 10.93
CA ALA A 51 -18.48 16.25 12.36
C ALA A 51 -17.71 17.56 12.63
N GLY A 52 -17.87 18.58 11.79
CA GLY A 52 -17.14 19.85 11.89
C GLY A 52 -15.70 19.83 11.36
N LEU A 53 -15.22 18.70 10.84
CA LEU A 53 -13.93 18.59 10.16
C LEU A 53 -14.11 18.80 8.65
N ARG A 54 -13.12 19.46 8.02
CA ARG A 54 -12.96 19.45 6.57
C ARG A 54 -12.20 18.18 6.18
N VAL A 55 -12.86 17.29 5.44
CA VAL A 55 -12.27 16.05 4.96
C VAL A 55 -12.09 16.15 3.45
N ILE A 56 -10.84 16.04 3.00
CA ILE A 56 -10.49 16.13 1.58
C ILE A 56 -10.53 14.73 0.97
N HIS A 57 -11.20 14.57 -0.16
CA HIS A 57 -11.31 13.27 -0.83
C HIS A 57 -10.32 13.13 -1.99
N LEU A 58 -9.60 12.02 -2.02
CA LEU A 58 -8.76 11.59 -3.13
C LEU A 58 -9.31 10.31 -3.77
N TRP A 59 -9.25 10.26 -5.08
CA TRP A 59 -9.38 9.02 -5.85
C TRP A 59 -8.04 8.30 -5.87
N ASP A 60 -8.05 6.98 -5.86
CA ASP A 60 -6.81 6.20 -5.90
C ASP A 60 -6.02 6.46 -7.20
N PHE A 61 -4.91 7.19 -7.08
CA PHE A 61 -4.11 7.65 -8.20
C PHE A 61 -3.58 6.50 -9.10
N PRO A 62 -3.00 5.42 -8.54
CA PRO A 62 -2.58 4.23 -9.29
C PRO A 62 -3.67 3.69 -10.21
N HIS A 63 -4.91 3.62 -9.72
CA HIS A 63 -6.06 3.21 -10.49
C HIS A 63 -6.46 4.19 -11.59
N LEU A 64 -6.39 5.50 -11.34
CA LEU A 64 -6.63 6.49 -12.38
C LEU A 64 -5.61 6.36 -13.53
N LEU A 65 -4.32 6.20 -13.21
CA LEU A 65 -3.24 6.03 -14.18
C LEU A 65 -3.47 4.78 -15.04
N LYS A 66 -3.79 3.65 -14.40
CA LYS A 66 -4.18 2.41 -15.08
C LYS A 66 -5.36 2.63 -16.03
N ASN A 67 -6.35 3.43 -15.62
CA ASN A 67 -7.51 3.72 -16.44
C ASN A 67 -7.16 4.59 -17.66
N ILE A 68 -6.21 5.53 -17.54
CA ILE A 68 -5.68 6.26 -18.71
C ILE A 68 -5.04 5.28 -19.70
N ARG A 69 -4.16 4.38 -19.24
CA ARG A 69 -3.58 3.33 -20.10
C ARG A 69 -4.66 2.51 -20.78
N ASN A 70 -5.67 2.08 -20.03
CA ASN A 70 -6.75 1.24 -20.55
C ASN A 70 -7.60 1.96 -21.61
N ASN A 71 -7.82 3.27 -21.48
CA ASN A 71 -8.50 4.06 -22.51
C ASN A 71 -7.63 4.22 -23.76
N LEU A 72 -6.31 4.40 -23.61
CA LEU A 72 -5.39 4.51 -24.75
C LEU A 72 -5.32 3.22 -25.59
N LEU A 73 -5.58 2.05 -24.99
CA LEU A 73 -5.68 0.80 -25.74
C LEU A 73 -6.78 0.86 -26.82
N THR A 74 -7.93 1.43 -26.50
CA THR A 74 -9.14 1.40 -27.35
C THR A 74 -9.46 2.75 -28.00
N SER A 75 -8.76 3.81 -27.63
CA SER A 75 -8.99 5.18 -28.07
C SER A 75 -7.66 5.91 -28.24
N ASP A 76 -7.63 6.93 -29.09
CA ASP A 76 -6.50 7.85 -29.17
C ASP A 76 -6.80 9.09 -28.30
N LEU A 77 -5.76 9.76 -27.82
CA LEU A 77 -5.89 10.92 -26.94
C LEU A 77 -5.48 12.20 -27.68
N LEU A 78 -6.41 13.15 -27.77
CA LEU A 78 -6.15 14.51 -28.18
C LEU A 78 -5.76 15.35 -26.95
N TYR A 79 -4.54 15.89 -26.95
CA TYR A 79 -3.99 16.73 -25.87
C TYR A 79 -3.03 17.77 -26.48
N LYS A 80 -3.01 19.02 -26.02
CA LYS A 80 -2.19 20.11 -26.59
C LYS A 80 -2.20 20.19 -28.14
N ASP A 81 -3.37 19.97 -28.76
CA ASP A 81 -3.53 19.88 -30.23
C ASP A 81 -2.67 18.80 -30.93
N LYS A 82 -2.23 17.80 -30.15
CA LYS A 82 -1.44 16.64 -30.58
C LYS A 82 -2.22 15.35 -30.31
N LEU A 83 -1.94 14.31 -31.11
CA LEU A 83 -2.59 13.01 -30.99
C LEU A 83 -1.61 11.97 -30.42
N ALA A 84 -1.92 11.42 -29.25
CA ALA A 84 -1.23 10.26 -28.70
C ALA A 84 -1.97 8.98 -29.06
N GLU A 85 -1.28 8.07 -29.74
CA GLU A 85 -1.85 6.83 -30.27
C GLU A 85 -1.08 5.61 -29.73
N TRP A 86 -1.82 4.55 -29.38
CA TRP A 86 -1.23 3.30 -28.87
C TRP A 86 -0.33 2.58 -29.88
N LYS A 87 -0.63 2.73 -31.17
CA LYS A 87 0.14 2.09 -32.25
C LYS A 87 1.63 2.44 -32.16
N HIS A 88 1.95 3.68 -31.78
CA HIS A 88 3.32 4.16 -31.63
C HIS A 88 4.07 3.45 -30.48
N VAL A 89 3.36 3.02 -29.42
CA VAL A 89 3.95 2.21 -28.33
C VAL A 89 4.29 0.80 -28.82
N ILE A 90 3.44 0.22 -29.67
CA ILE A 90 3.69 -1.08 -30.30
C ILE A 90 4.87 -1.01 -31.27
N GLU A 91 4.92 0.03 -32.11
CA GLU A 91 6.04 0.27 -33.02
C GLU A 91 7.36 0.46 -32.27
N PHE A 92 7.33 1.23 -31.18
CA PHE A 92 8.50 1.42 -30.33
C PHE A 92 8.98 0.11 -29.71
N PHE A 93 8.07 -0.70 -29.17
CA PHE A 93 8.44 -2.00 -28.61
C PHE A 93 9.16 -2.91 -29.62
N LYS A 94 8.72 -2.93 -30.88
CA LYS A 94 9.38 -3.72 -31.94
C LYS A 94 10.81 -3.28 -32.21
N LEU A 95 11.07 -1.97 -32.20
CA LEU A 95 12.41 -1.41 -32.37
C LEU A 95 13.29 -1.64 -31.13
N ASP A 96 12.73 -1.43 -29.94
CA ASP A 96 13.37 -1.62 -28.64
C ASP A 96 13.76 -3.09 -28.38
N GLU A 97 12.95 -4.04 -28.85
CA GLU A 97 13.29 -5.47 -28.76
C GLU A 97 14.31 -5.91 -29.83
N GLY A 98 14.24 -5.32 -31.02
CA GLY A 98 15.09 -5.71 -32.16
C GLY A 98 16.47 -5.05 -32.24
N ILE A 99 16.65 -3.87 -31.64
CA ILE A 99 17.89 -3.07 -31.77
C ILE A 99 18.62 -2.96 -30.43
N CYS A 100 17.97 -2.37 -29.42
CA CYS A 100 18.54 -2.22 -28.08
C CYS A 100 17.42 -2.03 -27.05
N LYS A 101 17.48 -2.79 -25.95
CA LYS A 101 16.46 -2.80 -24.91
C LYS A 101 16.61 -1.60 -23.97
N ILE A 102 15.99 -0.48 -24.31
CA ILE A 102 15.94 0.77 -23.52
C ILE A 102 14.77 0.72 -22.52
N SER A 103 13.64 0.14 -22.93
CA SER A 103 12.41 0.12 -22.13
C SER A 103 12.20 -1.21 -21.38
N LYS A 104 11.32 -1.18 -20.37
CA LYS A 104 10.85 -2.38 -19.66
C LYS A 104 9.61 -3.02 -20.33
N LEU A 105 9.23 -2.53 -21.51
CA LEU A 105 8.03 -2.99 -22.19
C LEU A 105 8.17 -4.45 -22.63
N THR A 106 7.07 -5.18 -22.50
CA THR A 106 6.92 -6.59 -22.89
C THR A 106 5.56 -6.77 -23.54
N TYR A 107 5.31 -7.95 -24.11
CA TYR A 107 3.99 -8.26 -24.69
C TYR A 107 2.82 -8.06 -23.70
N ALA A 108 3.04 -8.32 -22.40
CA ALA A 108 2.04 -8.09 -21.36
C ALA A 108 1.62 -6.62 -21.21
N HIS A 109 2.48 -5.68 -21.60
CA HIS A 109 2.17 -4.25 -21.63
C HIS A 109 1.28 -3.88 -22.82
N LEU A 110 1.60 -4.44 -24.00
CA LEU A 110 0.96 -4.11 -25.28
C LEU A 110 -0.44 -4.68 -25.42
N CYS A 111 -0.60 -5.94 -25.00
CA CYS A 111 -1.84 -6.71 -25.10
C CYS A 111 -2.26 -7.21 -23.71
N PRO A 112 -2.61 -6.32 -22.77
CA PRO A 112 -2.93 -6.72 -21.40
C PRO A 112 -4.29 -7.45 -21.36
N VAL A 113 -4.27 -8.74 -21.01
CA VAL A 113 -5.47 -9.56 -20.80
C VAL A 113 -5.67 -9.91 -19.33
N GLY A 114 -6.93 -10.04 -18.91
CA GLY A 114 -7.29 -10.41 -17.54
C GLY A 114 -6.58 -9.55 -16.49
N ARG A 115 -5.79 -10.19 -15.63
CA ARG A 115 -5.07 -9.53 -14.52
C ARG A 115 -4.08 -8.46 -15.00
N ASN A 116 -3.44 -8.64 -16.17
CA ASN A 116 -2.49 -7.64 -16.70
C ASN A 116 -3.16 -6.29 -17.01
N LYS A 117 -4.47 -6.29 -17.31
CA LYS A 117 -5.25 -5.06 -17.49
C LYS A 117 -5.46 -4.31 -16.17
N MET A 118 -5.43 -5.05 -15.06
CA MET A 118 -5.57 -4.54 -13.70
C MET A 118 -4.24 -4.13 -13.06
N THR A 119 -3.10 -4.61 -13.58
CA THR A 119 -1.77 -4.35 -13.02
C THR A 119 -1.30 -2.91 -13.28
N VAL A 120 -1.18 -2.11 -12.21
CA VAL A 120 -0.66 -0.74 -12.25
C VAL A 120 0.81 -0.68 -12.72
N LYS A 121 1.65 -1.64 -12.31
CA LYS A 121 3.06 -1.72 -12.72
C LYS A 121 3.22 -1.65 -14.24
N LEU A 122 2.37 -2.37 -14.99
CA LEU A 122 2.41 -2.35 -16.45
C LEU A 122 2.00 -0.98 -17.02
N ALA A 123 1.05 -0.29 -16.38
CA ALA A 123 0.68 1.07 -16.79
C ALA A 123 1.80 2.07 -16.54
N LEU A 124 2.47 2.00 -15.38
CA LEU A 124 3.62 2.86 -15.06
C LEU A 124 4.80 2.66 -16.01
N GLN A 125 5.09 1.42 -16.37
CA GLN A 125 6.19 1.11 -17.30
C GLN A 125 5.89 1.60 -18.72
N VAL A 126 4.62 1.63 -19.13
CA VAL A 126 4.19 2.30 -20.37
C VAL A 126 4.43 3.80 -20.29
N PHE A 127 4.00 4.45 -19.20
CA PHE A 127 4.15 5.88 -18.97
C PHE A 127 5.50 6.26 -18.36
N SER A 128 6.57 5.56 -18.71
CA SER A 128 7.89 5.81 -18.12
C SER A 128 8.73 6.77 -18.97
N GLU A 129 9.62 7.50 -18.30
CA GLU A 129 10.61 8.34 -18.98
C GLU A 129 11.47 7.55 -19.97
N SER A 130 11.82 6.30 -19.67
CA SER A 130 12.60 5.46 -20.60
C SER A 130 11.82 5.11 -21.87
N ALA A 131 10.51 4.91 -21.80
CA ALA A 131 9.68 4.75 -22.98
C ALA A 131 9.61 6.05 -23.80
N SER A 132 9.40 7.20 -23.13
CA SER A 132 9.39 8.52 -23.79
C SER A 132 10.70 8.83 -24.51
N THR A 133 11.82 8.74 -23.79
CA THR A 133 13.15 9.05 -24.31
C THR A 133 13.61 8.02 -25.35
N GLY A 134 13.28 6.73 -25.18
CA GLY A 134 13.54 5.70 -26.17
C GLY A 134 12.86 6.01 -27.51
N MET A 135 11.57 6.37 -27.48
CA MET A 135 10.84 6.76 -28.69
C MET A 135 11.46 7.97 -29.39
N LYS A 136 11.79 9.03 -28.63
CA LYS A 136 12.45 10.24 -29.16
C LYS A 136 13.81 9.93 -29.77
N THR A 137 14.57 9.04 -29.13
CA THR A 137 15.92 8.64 -29.57
C THR A 137 15.86 7.91 -30.90
N PHE A 138 15.01 6.89 -31.04
CA PHE A 138 14.85 6.18 -32.32
C PHE A 138 14.38 7.09 -33.44
N HIS A 139 13.45 8.00 -33.16
CA HIS A 139 13.01 8.99 -34.13
C HIS A 139 14.16 9.89 -34.60
N HIS A 140 14.93 10.46 -33.66
CA HIS A 140 15.98 11.42 -33.99
C HIS A 140 17.17 10.77 -34.70
N LEU A 141 17.66 9.62 -34.21
CA LEU A 141 18.79 8.90 -34.80
C LEU A 141 18.49 8.35 -36.19
N SER A 142 17.23 8.03 -36.49
CA SER A 142 16.83 7.56 -37.81
C SER A 142 16.53 8.70 -38.80
N GLY A 143 16.67 9.97 -38.39
CA GLY A 143 16.26 11.13 -39.19
C GLY A 143 14.75 11.16 -39.49
N GLY A 144 13.94 10.66 -38.55
CA GLY A 144 12.49 10.58 -38.67
C GLY A 144 11.95 9.38 -39.47
N LYS A 145 12.83 8.47 -39.93
CA LYS A 145 12.41 7.25 -40.65
C LYS A 145 11.67 6.26 -39.76
N PHE A 146 12.12 6.11 -38.51
CA PHE A 146 11.43 5.30 -37.51
C PHE A 146 10.54 6.17 -36.64
N LEU A 147 9.40 5.61 -36.21
CA LEU A 147 8.45 6.30 -35.32
C LEU A 147 8.01 7.65 -35.91
N SER A 148 7.69 7.66 -37.21
CA SER A 148 7.14 8.84 -37.89
C SER A 148 5.81 9.23 -37.23
N ASN A 149 5.65 10.50 -36.86
CA ASN A 149 4.47 11.02 -36.12
C ASN A 149 4.28 10.48 -34.70
N ALA A 150 5.26 9.75 -34.14
CA ALA A 150 5.17 9.22 -32.79
C ALA A 150 5.64 10.20 -31.70
N LEU A 151 6.25 11.34 -32.08
CA LEU A 151 6.73 12.35 -31.13
C LEU A 151 5.64 12.84 -30.18
N PRO A 152 4.40 13.13 -30.64
CA PRO A 152 3.25 13.30 -29.77
C PRO A 152 3.09 12.19 -28.71
N THR A 153 2.99 10.92 -29.11
CA THR A 153 2.88 9.83 -28.12
C THR A 153 4.06 9.84 -27.15
N ALA A 154 5.30 10.02 -27.64
CA ALA A 154 6.49 10.06 -26.79
C ALA A 154 6.43 11.19 -25.75
N GLU A 155 6.04 12.40 -26.15
CA GLU A 155 5.85 13.53 -25.25
C GLU A 155 4.74 13.26 -24.23
N PHE A 156 3.64 12.64 -24.64
CA PHE A 156 2.58 12.24 -23.73
C PHE A 156 3.06 11.26 -22.66
N LEU A 157 3.85 10.24 -23.03
CA LEU A 157 4.42 9.30 -22.05
C LEU A 157 5.28 10.01 -21.00
N GLY A 158 6.12 10.97 -21.42
CA GLY A 158 6.94 11.77 -20.51
C GLY A 158 6.13 12.74 -19.64
N LEU A 159 5.05 13.31 -20.18
CA LEU A 159 4.10 14.10 -19.41
C LEU A 159 3.46 13.26 -18.30
N MET A 160 3.08 12.02 -18.59
CA MET A 160 2.49 11.10 -17.61
C MET A 160 3.51 10.63 -16.56
N ASP A 161 4.77 10.41 -16.93
CA ASP A 161 5.87 10.10 -15.98
C ASP A 161 6.03 11.26 -14.98
N LYS A 162 6.14 12.49 -15.49
CA LYS A 162 6.25 13.70 -14.66
C LYS A 162 5.02 13.94 -13.78
N LEU A 163 3.81 13.73 -14.33
CA LEU A 163 2.57 13.84 -13.56
C LEU A 163 2.54 12.83 -12.41
N THR A 164 2.99 11.60 -12.65
CA THR A 164 3.10 10.56 -11.62
C THR A 164 4.12 10.95 -10.55
N ASP A 165 5.29 11.46 -10.95
CA ASP A 165 6.29 11.89 -9.99
C ASP A 165 5.77 13.01 -9.06
N ALA A 166 4.98 13.94 -9.61
CA ALA A 166 4.39 15.08 -8.90
C ALA A 166 3.20 14.74 -7.97
N VAL A 167 2.78 13.48 -7.89
CA VAL A 167 1.65 13.05 -7.05
C VAL A 167 1.93 11.83 -6.17
N THR A 168 3.09 11.18 -6.34
CA THR A 168 3.47 10.01 -5.52
C THR A 168 4.64 10.28 -4.58
N GLY A 169 5.46 11.31 -4.81
CA GLY A 169 6.62 11.61 -3.96
C GLY A 169 7.71 10.52 -3.91
N PRO A 170 8.85 10.79 -3.26
CA PRO A 170 10.03 9.93 -3.27
C PRO A 170 9.88 8.68 -2.39
N SER A 171 10.64 7.64 -2.75
CA SER A 171 10.99 6.51 -1.87
C SER A 171 12.42 6.68 -1.39
N ARG A 172 12.79 6.05 -0.26
CA ARG A 172 14.20 6.01 0.17
C ARG A 172 15.15 5.35 -0.85
N HIS A 173 14.62 4.50 -1.76
CA HIS A 173 15.39 3.71 -2.75
C HIS A 173 15.10 4.12 -4.19
N ASP A 174 14.31 5.17 -4.37
CA ASP A 174 14.11 5.69 -5.70
C ASP A 174 15.41 6.36 -6.17
N LYS A 175 15.78 6.14 -7.44
CA LYS A 175 16.79 7.02 -8.04
C LYS A 175 16.30 8.46 -7.90
N PRO A 176 17.19 9.41 -7.57
CA PRO A 176 16.83 10.81 -7.52
C PRO A 176 16.19 11.24 -8.84
N LYS A 177 14.93 11.66 -8.78
CA LYS A 177 14.22 12.31 -9.86
C LYS A 177 13.84 13.71 -9.41
N VAL A 178 14.13 14.70 -10.23
CA VAL A 178 13.90 16.12 -9.92
C VAL A 178 12.46 16.41 -9.54
N HIS A 179 11.50 15.77 -10.21
CA HIS A 179 10.06 15.99 -10.00
C HIS A 179 9.43 15.05 -8.99
N ARG A 180 10.16 14.05 -8.47
CA ARG A 180 9.67 13.13 -7.46
C ARG A 180 10.24 13.53 -6.10
N CYS A 181 9.72 14.61 -5.54
CA CYS A 181 10.13 15.15 -4.26
C CYS A 181 8.93 15.34 -3.33
N ASP A 182 9.19 15.57 -2.04
CA ASP A 182 8.12 15.91 -1.10
C ASP A 182 7.60 17.33 -1.36
N VAL A 183 6.37 17.59 -0.97
CA VAL A 183 5.77 18.92 -1.12
C VAL A 183 6.22 19.79 0.03
N THR A 184 6.81 20.93 -0.32
CA THR A 184 7.19 22.02 0.59
C THR A 184 6.55 23.32 0.11
N GLN A 185 6.71 24.39 0.90
CA GLN A 185 6.16 25.72 0.61
C GLN A 185 6.51 26.22 -0.80
N ASP A 186 7.74 25.98 -1.25
CA ASP A 186 8.27 26.50 -2.52
C ASP A 186 8.47 25.42 -3.59
N SER A 187 7.95 24.22 -3.35
CA SER A 187 8.09 23.11 -4.31
C SER A 187 7.33 23.38 -5.61
N PHE A 188 7.83 22.83 -6.72
CA PHE A 188 7.24 23.01 -8.06
C PHE A 188 5.79 22.49 -8.18
N HIS A 189 5.38 21.61 -7.26
CA HIS A 189 4.05 21.00 -7.20
C HIS A 189 2.93 22.04 -7.32
N HIS A 190 3.03 23.16 -6.60
CA HIS A 190 1.96 24.17 -6.53
C HIS A 190 1.63 24.80 -7.89
N SER A 191 2.66 25.15 -8.66
CA SER A 191 2.47 25.69 -10.02
C SER A 191 2.10 24.59 -11.00
N TYR A 192 2.75 23.43 -10.90
CA TYR A 192 2.54 22.32 -11.81
C TYR A 192 1.14 21.71 -11.71
N TRP A 193 0.59 21.55 -10.50
CA TRP A 193 -0.78 21.06 -10.33
C TRP A 193 -1.81 22.02 -10.94
N ARG A 194 -1.63 23.35 -10.79
CA ARG A 194 -2.49 24.35 -11.43
C ARG A 194 -2.42 24.28 -12.95
N GLU A 195 -1.22 24.18 -13.51
CA GLU A 195 -1.02 24.00 -14.96
C GLU A 195 -1.70 22.71 -15.46
N MET A 196 -1.47 21.60 -14.75
CA MET A 196 -2.00 20.30 -15.14
C MET A 196 -3.52 20.20 -15.02
N ILE A 197 -4.15 20.89 -14.07
CA ILE A 197 -5.61 20.99 -14.01
C ILE A 197 -6.16 21.61 -15.30
N VAL A 198 -5.58 22.73 -15.77
CA VAL A 198 -6.00 23.41 -16.99
C VAL A 198 -5.75 22.54 -18.22
N GLU A 199 -4.63 21.82 -18.24
CA GLU A 199 -4.28 20.90 -19.33
C GLU A 199 -5.24 19.71 -19.42
N LEU A 200 -5.49 19.02 -18.30
CA LEU A 200 -6.37 17.85 -18.24
C LEU A 200 -7.81 18.16 -18.65
N GLN A 201 -8.29 19.39 -18.43
CA GLN A 201 -9.62 19.83 -18.87
C GLN A 201 -9.77 19.83 -20.40
N LYS A 202 -8.66 19.86 -21.15
CA LYS A 202 -8.66 19.89 -22.63
C LYS A 202 -8.54 18.50 -23.24
N TRP A 203 -8.30 17.47 -22.43
CA TRP A 203 -8.05 16.12 -22.94
C TRP A 203 -9.34 15.48 -23.44
N VAL A 204 -9.29 14.96 -24.66
CA VAL A 204 -10.42 14.25 -25.27
C VAL A 204 -9.95 12.95 -25.87
N PHE A 205 -10.61 11.85 -25.50
CA PHE A 205 -10.36 10.55 -26.08
C PHE A 205 -11.28 10.31 -27.28
N ILE A 206 -10.70 9.81 -28.37
CA ILE A 206 -11.38 9.51 -29.62
C ILE A 206 -11.40 7.99 -29.77
N ARG A 207 -12.58 7.37 -29.73
CA ARG A 207 -12.69 5.91 -29.88
C ARG A 207 -12.17 5.49 -31.25
N LYS A 208 -11.31 4.47 -31.28
CA LYS A 208 -10.84 3.86 -32.54
C LYS A 208 -11.99 3.24 -33.32
N ASP A 209 -12.99 2.74 -32.59
CA ASP A 209 -14.25 2.29 -33.14
C ASP A 209 -15.22 3.48 -33.28
N GLY A 210 -15.47 3.90 -34.52
CA GLY A 210 -16.46 4.91 -34.87
C GLY A 210 -16.08 6.37 -34.59
N GLY A 211 -14.89 6.67 -34.08
CA GLY A 211 -14.38 8.06 -33.95
C GLY A 211 -15.09 8.90 -32.88
N LYS A 212 -15.88 8.28 -31.98
CA LYS A 212 -16.65 9.03 -30.98
C LYS A 212 -15.74 9.69 -29.94
N HIS A 213 -15.90 11.01 -29.77
CA HIS A 213 -15.25 11.79 -28.73
C HIS A 213 -15.88 11.53 -27.37
N HIS A 214 -15.04 11.38 -26.33
CA HIS A 214 -15.48 11.23 -24.94
C HIS A 214 -14.38 11.63 -23.96
N VAL A 215 -14.76 11.90 -22.71
CA VAL A 215 -13.82 12.14 -21.59
C VAL A 215 -14.06 11.05 -20.54
N PRO A 216 -13.10 10.16 -20.28
CA PRO A 216 -13.30 9.09 -19.31
C PRO A 216 -13.32 9.64 -17.88
N PRO A 217 -14.03 8.98 -16.94
CA PRO A 217 -14.12 9.44 -15.54
C PRO A 217 -12.78 9.66 -14.86
N CYS A 218 -11.75 8.89 -15.25
CA CYS A 218 -10.42 9.02 -14.65
C CYS A 218 -9.81 10.42 -14.83
N ILE A 219 -10.14 11.15 -15.91
CA ILE A 219 -9.67 12.53 -16.11
C ILE A 219 -10.24 13.47 -15.05
N HIS A 220 -11.54 13.36 -14.77
CA HIS A 220 -12.16 14.10 -13.67
C HIS A 220 -11.54 13.72 -12.33
N GLY A 221 -11.25 12.43 -12.12
CA GLY A 221 -10.56 11.95 -10.92
C GLY A 221 -9.17 12.57 -10.74
N PHE A 222 -8.39 12.69 -11.82
CA PHE A 222 -7.09 13.34 -11.79
C PHE A 222 -7.19 14.83 -11.45
N ILE A 223 -8.12 15.54 -12.09
CA ILE A 223 -8.36 16.97 -11.81
C ILE A 223 -8.75 17.18 -10.35
N ASP A 224 -9.68 16.37 -9.85
CA ASP A 224 -10.09 16.37 -8.45
C ASP A 224 -8.91 16.13 -7.51
N ASN A 225 -8.05 15.14 -7.82
CA ASN A 225 -6.89 14.84 -7.01
C ASN A 225 -5.89 16.01 -6.97
N LEU A 226 -5.61 16.65 -8.10
CA LEU A 226 -4.69 17.79 -8.12
C LEU A 226 -5.21 18.96 -7.28
N ARG A 227 -6.53 19.20 -7.28
CA ARG A 227 -7.15 20.17 -6.36
C ARG A 227 -7.03 19.72 -4.90
N ALA A 228 -7.32 18.44 -4.65
CA ALA A 228 -7.29 17.85 -3.32
C ALA A 228 -5.90 17.93 -2.69
N LEU A 229 -4.83 17.68 -3.47
CA LEU A 229 -3.47 17.80 -3.00
C LEU A 229 -3.11 19.24 -2.59
N GLY A 230 -3.62 20.25 -3.30
CA GLY A 230 -3.49 21.66 -2.88
C GLY A 230 -4.19 21.95 -1.55
N TRP A 231 -5.40 21.41 -1.36
CA TRP A 231 -6.12 21.52 -0.08
C TRP A 231 -5.43 20.77 1.06
N ILE A 232 -4.92 19.57 0.79
CA ILE A 232 -4.16 18.76 1.76
C ILE A 232 -2.92 19.52 2.19
N TRP A 233 -2.13 20.07 1.26
CA TRP A 233 -0.96 20.88 1.59
C TRP A 233 -1.31 22.02 2.55
N ASN A 234 -2.36 22.80 2.24
CA ASN A 234 -2.79 23.89 3.10
C ASN A 234 -3.19 23.38 4.49
N ARG A 235 -3.91 22.26 4.58
CA ARG A 235 -4.30 21.67 5.87
C ARG A 235 -3.11 21.17 6.67
N MET A 236 -2.15 20.50 6.04
CA MET A 236 -0.92 20.04 6.68
C MET A 236 -0.12 21.23 7.23
N LYS A 237 -0.03 22.33 6.48
CA LYS A 237 0.61 23.56 6.93
C LYS A 237 -0.11 24.21 8.13
N GLU A 238 -1.44 24.27 8.12
CA GLU A 238 -2.23 24.75 9.25
C GLU A 238 -1.99 23.93 10.53
N LEU A 239 -1.71 22.63 10.37
CA LEU A 239 -1.36 21.72 11.46
C LEU A 239 0.11 21.80 11.89
N GLY A 240 0.92 22.66 11.27
CA GLY A 240 2.32 22.89 11.61
C GLY A 240 3.32 21.97 10.89
N PHE A 241 2.90 21.21 9.87
CA PHE A 241 3.82 20.40 9.08
C PHE A 241 4.50 21.23 7.98
N GLU A 242 5.83 21.14 7.90
CA GLU A 242 6.64 21.82 6.86
C GLU A 242 6.70 21.04 5.54
N VAL A 243 6.41 19.73 5.60
CA VAL A 243 6.57 18.80 4.49
C VAL A 243 5.35 17.88 4.38
N THR A 244 4.86 17.65 3.17
CA THR A 244 3.80 16.65 2.90
C THR A 244 4.34 15.53 2.00
N LYS A 245 4.30 14.29 2.50
CA LYS A 245 4.76 13.09 1.81
C LYS A 245 3.65 12.47 0.97
N LEU A 246 3.66 12.75 -0.33
CA LEU A 246 2.58 12.33 -1.25
C LEU A 246 2.41 10.82 -1.36
N ARG A 247 3.46 10.04 -1.06
CA ARG A 247 3.43 8.57 -1.09
C ARG A 247 2.42 7.95 -0.14
N LEU A 248 2.01 8.68 0.89
CA LEU A 248 1.04 8.23 1.88
C LEU A 248 -0.41 8.35 1.39
N PHE A 249 -0.64 9.00 0.25
CA PHE A 249 -1.97 9.35 -0.26
C PHE A 249 -2.43 8.44 -1.40
N ASN A 250 -2.44 7.12 -1.17
CA ASN A 250 -2.98 6.10 -2.07
C ASN A 250 -3.60 4.94 -1.27
N GLN A 251 -4.16 3.95 -1.96
CA GLN A 251 -4.75 2.76 -1.34
C GLN A 251 -3.81 1.55 -1.28
N ASP A 252 -2.55 1.68 -1.69
CA ASP A 252 -1.63 0.53 -1.81
C ASP A 252 -1.46 -0.19 -0.46
N THR A 253 -1.33 0.60 0.61
CA THR A 253 -1.31 0.17 2.00
C THR A 253 -2.49 -0.76 2.35
N LEU A 254 -3.70 -0.42 1.91
CA LEU A 254 -4.91 -1.21 2.15
C LEU A 254 -4.93 -2.48 1.29
N GLU A 255 -4.51 -2.39 0.03
CA GLU A 255 -4.43 -3.55 -0.87
C GLU A 255 -3.41 -4.57 -0.39
N LEU A 256 -2.27 -4.10 0.13
CA LEU A 256 -1.24 -4.93 0.75
C LEU A 256 -1.79 -5.65 1.99
N TYR A 257 -2.51 -4.94 2.86
CA TYR A 257 -3.18 -5.56 4.01
C TYR A 257 -4.16 -6.66 3.58
N PHE A 258 -4.97 -6.42 2.54
CA PHE A 258 -5.83 -7.46 1.99
C PHE A 258 -5.05 -8.63 1.39
N GLY A 259 -3.88 -8.37 0.80
CA GLY A 259 -2.95 -9.39 0.32
C GLY A 259 -2.47 -10.28 1.45
N GLN A 260 -1.99 -9.69 2.54
CA GLN A 260 -1.53 -10.40 3.72
C GLN A 260 -2.67 -11.21 4.35
N ALA A 261 -3.86 -10.61 4.48
CA ALA A 261 -5.02 -11.30 5.06
C ALA A 261 -5.37 -12.55 4.24
N ARG A 262 -5.31 -12.50 2.90
CA ARG A 262 -5.49 -13.69 2.05
C ARG A 262 -4.37 -14.72 2.24
N GLN A 263 -3.12 -14.29 2.39
CA GLN A 263 -1.97 -15.19 2.56
C GLN A 263 -2.04 -15.99 3.86
N THR A 264 -2.60 -15.42 4.94
CA THR A 264 -2.85 -16.16 6.19
C THR A 264 -3.81 -17.36 6.01
N CYS A 265 -4.61 -17.37 4.93
CA CYS A 265 -5.54 -18.45 4.60
C CYS A 265 -4.89 -19.57 3.75
N GLY A 266 -3.57 -19.57 3.57
CA GLY A 266 -2.83 -20.62 2.87
C GLY A 266 -2.93 -20.53 1.34
N SER A 267 -3.12 -21.67 0.66
CA SER A 267 -3.17 -21.75 -0.81
C SER A 267 -4.49 -21.26 -1.42
N GLY A 268 -5.48 -20.93 -0.60
CA GLY A 268 -6.76 -20.38 -1.03
C GLY A 268 -6.63 -18.93 -1.46
N THR A 269 -6.56 -18.69 -2.78
CA THR A 269 -6.54 -17.31 -3.33
C THR A 269 -7.85 -16.55 -3.13
N ASN A 270 -8.93 -17.26 -2.78
CA ASN A 270 -10.26 -16.72 -2.51
C ASN A 270 -10.76 -17.25 -1.15
N PRO A 271 -10.44 -16.59 -0.03
CA PRO A 271 -10.92 -17.02 1.28
C PRO A 271 -12.43 -16.84 1.40
N THR A 272 -13.08 -17.69 2.20
CA THR A 272 -14.45 -17.43 2.65
C THR A 272 -14.49 -16.22 3.57
N LEU A 273 -15.67 -15.65 3.81
CA LEU A 273 -15.83 -14.52 4.75
C LEU A 273 -15.24 -14.83 6.13
N GLN A 274 -15.48 -16.04 6.66
CA GLN A 274 -14.95 -16.47 7.95
C GLN A 274 -13.42 -16.55 7.94
N GLN A 275 -12.85 -17.10 6.86
CA GLN A 275 -11.39 -17.19 6.69
C GLN A 275 -10.75 -15.80 6.59
N PHE A 276 -11.37 -14.88 5.85
CA PHE A 276 -10.88 -13.51 5.72
C PHE A 276 -10.93 -12.76 7.05
N ILE A 277 -12.03 -12.90 7.82
CA ILE A 277 -12.14 -12.33 9.18
C ILE A 277 -11.05 -12.90 10.10
N ALA A 278 -10.84 -14.22 10.08
CA ALA A 278 -9.80 -14.86 10.87
C ALA A 278 -8.40 -14.37 10.47
N GLY A 279 -8.14 -14.20 9.18
CA GLY A 279 -6.89 -13.64 8.67
C GLY A 279 -6.65 -12.20 9.12
N MET A 280 -7.67 -11.35 9.04
CA MET A 280 -7.59 -9.97 9.56
C MET A 280 -7.31 -9.93 11.06
N LYS A 281 -7.99 -10.76 11.86
CA LYS A 281 -7.74 -10.87 13.31
C LYS A 281 -6.32 -11.34 13.60
N THR A 282 -5.83 -12.33 12.85
CA THR A 282 -4.45 -12.84 12.97
C THR A 282 -3.44 -11.73 12.73
N LEU A 283 -3.63 -10.92 11.67
CA LEU A 283 -2.76 -9.78 11.40
C LEU A 283 -2.80 -8.72 12.50
N LEU A 284 -3.99 -8.42 13.05
CA LEU A 284 -4.13 -7.46 14.15
C LEU A 284 -3.38 -7.91 15.40
N VAL A 285 -3.54 -9.19 15.79
CA VAL A 285 -2.80 -9.76 16.93
C VAL A 285 -1.29 -9.68 16.68
N GLN A 286 -0.83 -10.05 15.48
CA GLN A 286 0.58 -9.97 15.13
C GLN A 286 1.12 -8.53 15.22
N CYS A 287 0.36 -7.55 14.74
CA CYS A 287 0.76 -6.14 14.83
C CYS A 287 0.97 -5.69 16.29
N VAL A 288 0.23 -6.26 17.22
CA VAL A 288 0.30 -5.93 18.64
C VAL A 288 1.34 -6.77 19.39
N SER A 289 1.61 -7.98 18.92
CA SER A 289 2.54 -8.93 19.55
C SER A 289 3.99 -8.79 19.08
N ALA A 290 4.27 -8.08 17.98
CA ALA A 290 5.63 -7.90 17.48
C ALA A 290 6.46 -6.95 18.39
N PRO A 291 7.69 -7.33 18.81
CA PRO A 291 8.59 -6.39 19.45
C PRO A 291 9.16 -5.41 18.40
N LEU A 292 9.27 -4.13 18.78
CA LEU A 292 10.03 -3.13 18.03
C LEU A 292 11.42 -3.70 17.73
N ARG A 293 11.80 -3.79 16.45
CA ARG A 293 13.19 -4.02 16.10
C ARG A 293 13.94 -2.75 16.51
N GLU A 294 14.85 -2.86 17.47
CA GLU A 294 15.86 -1.83 17.71
C GLU A 294 16.70 -1.70 16.44
N SER A 295 16.32 -0.78 15.54
CA SER A 295 17.26 -0.26 14.55
C SER A 295 18.20 0.66 15.32
N ASN A 296 19.52 0.44 15.18
CA ASN A 296 20.58 1.23 15.81
C ASN A 296 20.52 2.73 15.46
N CYS A 297 19.60 3.46 16.06
CA CYS A 297 19.56 4.92 16.08
C CYS A 297 19.25 5.35 17.52
N SER A 298 20.34 5.73 18.20
CA SER A 298 20.44 6.45 19.47
C SER A 298 19.15 6.68 20.27
N ASN A 299 19.13 6.08 21.46
CA ASN A 299 18.41 6.50 22.66
C ASN A 299 17.82 7.91 22.59
N SER A 300 16.54 7.99 22.28
CA SER A 300 15.63 8.99 22.84
C SER A 300 14.34 8.25 23.19
N ALA A 301 14.40 7.56 24.32
CA ALA A 301 13.22 7.06 25.00
C ALA A 301 12.44 8.28 25.48
N GLU A 302 11.50 8.79 24.67
CA GLU A 302 10.37 9.59 25.18
C GLU A 302 9.26 9.89 24.16
N ASP A 303 9.44 9.72 22.85
CA ASP A 303 8.38 10.09 21.88
C ASP A 303 8.15 9.04 20.79
N SER A 304 7.00 8.33 20.86
CA SER A 304 6.14 7.92 19.71
C SER A 304 5.32 6.61 19.89
N ASP A 305 4.95 6.22 21.12
CA ASP A 305 4.16 5.00 21.36
C ASP A 305 2.63 5.16 21.16
N THR A 306 2.18 5.27 19.90
CA THR A 306 0.77 5.03 19.54
C THR A 306 0.65 3.80 18.63
N HIS A 307 -0.35 2.94 18.79
CA HIS A 307 -0.52 1.78 17.87
C HIS A 307 -1.06 2.18 16.49
N ILE A 308 -1.54 3.41 16.32
CA ILE A 308 -1.63 4.02 14.98
C ILE A 308 -0.23 4.14 14.40
N ASN A 309 0.77 4.54 15.20
CA ASN A 309 2.15 4.34 14.80
C ASN A 309 2.47 2.87 14.62
N ASN A 310 2.04 1.85 15.36
CA ASN A 310 2.37 0.45 15.01
C ASN A 310 1.77 -0.06 13.69
N VAL A 311 0.53 0.30 13.34
CA VAL A 311 0.02 0.03 11.98
C VAL A 311 0.79 0.88 10.98
N THR A 312 1.04 2.16 11.25
CA THR A 312 1.82 3.05 10.38
C THR A 312 3.30 2.68 10.31
N VAL A 313 3.84 1.99 11.32
CA VAL A 313 5.22 1.56 11.55
C VAL A 313 5.38 0.24 10.86
N ILE A 314 4.45 -0.70 11.00
CA ILE A 314 4.40 -1.90 10.14
C ILE A 314 4.18 -1.48 8.69
N LEU A 315 3.33 -0.51 8.40
CA LEU A 315 3.23 0.03 7.05
C LEU A 315 4.51 0.74 6.62
N SER A 316 5.21 1.45 7.53
CA SER A 316 6.46 2.15 7.25
C SER A 316 7.69 1.23 7.22
N GLU A 317 7.64 0.08 7.89
CA GLU A 317 8.62 -0.99 8.01
C GLU A 317 8.42 -1.96 6.85
N ILE A 318 7.18 -2.21 6.41
CA ILE A 318 6.91 -2.74 5.07
C ILE A 318 7.52 -1.77 4.06
N ILE A 319 7.29 -0.46 4.18
CA ILE A 319 7.96 0.55 3.34
C ILE A 319 9.50 0.61 3.58
N SER A 320 9.99 0.13 4.73
CA SER A 320 11.40 0.09 5.14
C SER A 320 12.11 -1.22 4.83
N GLU A 321 11.41 -2.32 4.57
CA GLU A 321 11.94 -3.61 4.12
C GLU A 321 11.86 -3.69 2.59
N LEU A 322 11.03 -2.84 1.96
CA LEU A 322 11.18 -2.43 0.56
C LEU A 322 12.53 -1.71 0.28
N GLN A 323 13.44 -1.64 1.25
CA GLN A 323 14.67 -0.82 1.19
C GLN A 323 15.94 -1.64 1.01
N ASP A 324 16.03 -2.81 1.65
CA ASP A 324 17.32 -3.50 1.80
C ASP A 324 17.69 -4.52 0.71
N ASP A 325 16.82 -4.79 -0.25
CA ASP A 325 17.19 -5.66 -1.39
C ASP A 325 17.86 -4.83 -2.50
N GLU A 326 19.19 -4.78 -2.50
CA GLU A 326 20.01 -4.39 -3.65
C GLU A 326 20.10 -5.55 -4.66
N ASP A 327 19.39 -5.45 -5.79
CA ASP A 327 19.81 -6.14 -7.01
C ASP A 327 20.71 -5.19 -7.81
N PRO A 328 22.01 -5.50 -8.00
CA PRO A 328 23.01 -4.60 -8.57
C PRO A 328 22.75 -4.13 -10.02
N GLN A 329 21.67 -4.58 -10.69
CA GLN A 329 21.45 -4.29 -12.11
C GLN A 329 20.20 -3.47 -12.44
N ASN A 330 19.35 -3.05 -11.49
CA ASN A 330 18.07 -2.46 -11.88
C ASN A 330 17.48 -1.40 -10.94
N PRO A 331 17.93 -0.14 -10.99
CA PRO A 331 17.37 0.89 -10.15
C PRO A 331 16.29 1.68 -10.93
N THR A 332 15.28 2.18 -10.23
CA THR A 332 14.03 2.89 -10.62
C THR A 332 12.77 2.05 -10.92
N LEU A 333 11.76 2.27 -10.06
CA LEU A 333 10.32 1.90 -10.12
C LEU A 333 9.87 0.51 -9.62
N MET A 334 10.72 -0.28 -8.97
CA MET A 334 10.35 -1.65 -8.55
C MET A 334 9.45 -1.76 -7.30
N ARG A 335 9.18 -0.72 -6.51
CA ARG A 335 8.65 -0.93 -5.14
C ARG A 335 7.55 0.01 -4.66
N ALA A 336 6.44 0.09 -5.40
CA ALA A 336 5.23 0.71 -4.86
C ALA A 336 3.92 -0.01 -5.19
N TYR A 337 3.90 -1.05 -6.04
CA TYR A 337 2.64 -1.63 -6.51
C TYR A 337 2.64 -3.15 -6.40
N GLY A 338 2.34 -3.63 -5.20
CA GLY A 338 2.22 -5.02 -4.81
C GLY A 338 0.98 -5.71 -5.38
N TYR A 339 0.90 -5.82 -6.70
CA TYR A 339 0.14 -6.90 -7.36
C TYR A 339 1.06 -7.53 -8.41
N GLY A 340 2.12 -8.15 -7.91
CA GLY A 340 3.02 -9.01 -8.67
C GLY A 340 3.17 -10.32 -7.93
N ASP A 341 2.70 -11.40 -8.55
CA ASP A 341 3.05 -12.79 -8.28
C ASP A 341 3.02 -13.27 -6.81
N ALA A 342 2.09 -14.17 -6.49
CA ALA A 342 2.14 -14.97 -5.26
C ALA A 342 3.34 -15.95 -5.23
N ARG A 343 4.39 -15.73 -6.05
CA ARG A 343 5.56 -16.60 -6.15
C ARG A 343 6.90 -15.89 -6.05
N VAL A 344 6.98 -14.56 -6.05
CA VAL A 344 8.27 -13.88 -5.86
C VAL A 344 8.10 -12.57 -5.08
N LEU A 345 7.74 -12.68 -3.80
CA LEU A 345 8.46 -11.86 -2.81
C LEU A 345 9.87 -12.45 -2.68
N PRO A 346 10.91 -11.64 -2.46
CA PRO A 346 12.28 -12.10 -2.32
C PRO A 346 12.38 -13.29 -1.35
N SER A 347 13.20 -14.27 -1.74
CA SER A 347 13.55 -15.49 -1.02
C SER A 347 14.12 -15.27 0.40
N TYR A 348 14.19 -14.04 0.91
CA TYR A 348 14.71 -13.72 2.24
C TYR A 348 13.64 -13.59 3.32
N THR A 349 12.38 -13.34 2.95
CA THR A 349 11.27 -13.80 3.77
C THR A 349 10.85 -15.15 3.24
N LYS A 350 11.51 -16.20 3.74
CA LYS A 350 10.79 -17.43 4.01
C LYS A 350 9.73 -17.07 5.06
N LEU A 351 8.68 -16.35 4.66
CA LEU A 351 7.42 -16.26 5.38
C LEU A 351 6.82 -17.65 5.28
N MET A 352 7.44 -18.58 6.03
CA MET A 352 6.84 -19.83 6.46
C MET A 352 5.46 -19.43 6.97
N ARG A 353 4.41 -20.04 6.43
CA ARG A 353 3.01 -19.94 6.88
C ARG A 353 2.87 -19.18 8.20
N GLN A 354 2.51 -17.89 8.17
CA GLN A 354 2.13 -17.19 9.40
C GLN A 354 0.67 -17.51 9.75
N GLY A 355 0.36 -18.80 9.80
CA GLY A 355 -0.87 -19.27 10.43
C GLY A 355 -0.78 -19.06 11.95
N PRO A 356 -1.88 -19.19 12.69
CA PRO A 356 -1.86 -19.12 14.15
C PRO A 356 -0.82 -20.06 14.79
N SER A 357 -0.39 -21.11 14.08
CA SER A 357 0.69 -22.01 14.46
C SER A 357 2.09 -21.37 14.51
N LEU A 358 2.41 -20.40 13.65
CA LEU A 358 3.68 -19.66 13.72
C LEU A 358 3.66 -18.59 14.82
N ASN A 359 2.51 -17.94 15.03
CA ASN A 359 2.34 -17.00 16.13
C ASN A 359 2.51 -17.72 17.47
N CYS A 360 1.87 -18.87 17.59
CA CYS A 360 2.11 -19.85 18.63
C CYS A 360 3.62 -20.18 18.79
N ALA A 361 4.32 -20.48 17.70
CA ALA A 361 5.76 -20.76 17.73
C ALA A 361 6.59 -19.58 18.24
N THR A 362 6.25 -18.36 17.83
CA THR A 362 6.94 -17.11 18.24
C THR A 362 6.70 -16.82 19.72
N ILE A 363 5.47 -16.99 20.21
CA ILE A 363 5.14 -16.89 21.64
C ILE A 363 5.96 -17.92 22.43
N CYS A 364 6.03 -19.17 21.96
CA CYS A 364 6.82 -20.22 22.61
C CYS A 364 8.32 -19.90 22.62
N SER A 365 8.90 -19.47 21.51
CA SER A 365 10.30 -19.04 21.43
C SER A 365 10.59 -17.88 22.40
N LYS A 366 9.60 -17.00 22.64
CA LYS A 366 9.75 -15.91 23.59
C LYS A 366 9.66 -16.37 25.04
N ILE A 367 8.71 -17.25 25.38
CA ILE A 367 8.64 -17.91 26.70
C ILE A 367 9.98 -18.61 26.98
N LEU A 368 10.49 -19.38 26.02
CA LEU A 368 11.80 -20.04 26.11
C LEU A 368 12.96 -19.07 26.34
N SER A 369 12.93 -17.90 25.70
CA SER A 369 13.95 -16.86 25.93
C SER A 369 13.89 -16.25 27.33
N CYS A 370 12.73 -16.31 27.99
CA CYS A 370 12.54 -15.77 29.35
C CYS A 370 12.86 -16.81 30.45
N VAL A 371 12.81 -18.11 30.15
CA VAL A 371 13.06 -19.18 31.13
C VAL A 371 14.48 -19.78 31.02
N GLU A 372 15.38 -19.17 30.25
CA GLU A 372 16.82 -19.49 30.14
C GLU A 372 17.20 -20.98 30.28
N LEU A 373 16.58 -21.87 29.48
CA LEU A 373 16.84 -23.33 29.52
C LEU A 373 16.56 -23.99 30.89
N CYS A 374 15.68 -23.42 31.71
CA CYS A 374 15.21 -24.03 32.96
C CYS A 374 14.66 -25.43 32.67
N PRO A 375 15.22 -26.49 33.29
CA PRO A 375 14.82 -27.87 33.02
C PRO A 375 13.33 -28.12 33.31
N THR A 376 12.82 -27.60 34.43
CA THR A 376 11.42 -27.74 34.85
C THR A 376 10.46 -27.06 33.88
N CYS A 377 10.74 -25.82 33.48
CA CYS A 377 9.92 -25.12 32.48
C CYS A 377 9.98 -25.84 31.13
N THR A 378 11.15 -26.32 30.72
CA THR A 378 11.34 -27.02 29.44
C THR A 378 10.57 -28.34 29.41
N GLU A 379 10.59 -29.11 30.50
CA GLU A 379 9.81 -30.33 30.65
C GLU A 379 8.31 -30.03 30.54
N ASN A 380 7.80 -29.02 31.28
CA ASN A 380 6.39 -28.65 31.26
C ASN A 380 5.92 -27.93 29.98
N LEU A 381 6.84 -27.41 29.17
CA LEU A 381 6.58 -26.89 27.82
C LEU A 381 6.52 -28.00 26.77
N THR A 382 6.94 -29.21 27.11
CA THR A 382 6.93 -30.37 26.22
C THR A 382 5.91 -31.43 26.65
N THR A 383 5.68 -32.42 25.78
CA THR A 383 4.87 -33.61 26.07
C THR A 383 5.51 -34.83 25.44
N GLU A 384 5.20 -36.02 25.95
CA GLU A 384 5.73 -37.28 25.43
C GLU A 384 5.16 -37.64 24.05
N ASN A 385 3.91 -37.24 23.80
CA ASN A 385 3.12 -37.64 22.63
C ASN A 385 3.02 -36.52 21.59
N ASN A 386 3.11 -36.89 20.31
CA ASN A 386 2.82 -35.93 19.24
C ASN A 386 1.33 -35.57 19.25
N SER A 387 1.02 -34.28 19.05
CA SER A 387 -0.36 -33.82 18.93
C SER A 387 -0.86 -33.87 17.48
N SER A 388 -2.15 -34.18 17.31
CA SER A 388 -2.89 -33.99 16.04
C SER A 388 -3.37 -32.55 15.85
N ASP A 389 -3.19 -31.69 16.86
CA ASP A 389 -3.56 -30.27 16.81
C ASP A 389 -2.68 -29.50 15.81
N PHE A 390 -3.32 -28.81 14.87
CA PHE A 390 -2.66 -28.09 13.79
C PHE A 390 -1.77 -26.93 14.28
N LEU A 391 -2.10 -26.30 15.41
CA LEU A 391 -1.30 -25.24 16.02
C LEU A 391 0.02 -25.79 16.57
N LEU A 392 -0.06 -26.89 17.31
CA LEU A 392 1.10 -27.57 17.90
C LEU A 392 2.00 -28.20 16.83
N GLN A 393 1.42 -28.73 15.74
CA GLN A 393 2.20 -29.23 14.61
C GLN A 393 3.01 -28.12 13.92
N GLY A 394 2.40 -26.95 13.69
CA GLY A 394 3.15 -25.84 13.12
C GLY A 394 4.11 -25.16 14.10
N MET A 395 3.88 -25.24 15.42
CA MET A 395 4.89 -24.85 16.43
C MET A 395 6.16 -25.70 16.32
N ARG A 396 6.01 -27.02 16.18
CA ARG A 396 7.14 -27.94 16.00
C ARG A 396 7.99 -27.61 14.77
N GLU A 397 7.35 -27.21 13.68
CA GLU A 397 8.05 -26.87 12.43
C GLU A 397 8.84 -25.55 12.50
N ASN A 398 8.58 -24.69 13.51
CA ASN A 398 9.08 -23.31 13.54
C ASN A 398 9.66 -22.87 14.90
N SER A 399 9.78 -23.77 15.88
CA SER A 399 10.40 -23.50 17.19
C SER A 399 11.42 -24.59 17.52
N THR A 400 12.21 -24.39 18.58
CA THR A 400 13.14 -25.41 19.09
C THR A 400 12.46 -26.55 19.85
N ILE A 401 11.13 -26.48 20.05
CA ILE A 401 10.36 -27.47 20.81
C ILE A 401 9.84 -28.55 19.87
N GLU A 402 10.37 -29.76 19.96
CA GLU A 402 9.93 -30.86 19.09
C GLU A 402 8.51 -31.36 19.40
N LYS A 403 8.09 -31.31 20.67
CA LYS A 403 6.79 -31.83 21.13
C LYS A 403 6.10 -30.84 22.07
N PRO A 404 5.53 -29.74 21.56
CA PRO A 404 4.95 -28.70 22.39
C PRO A 404 3.71 -29.17 23.16
N CYS A 405 3.56 -28.75 24.41
CA CYS A 405 2.47 -29.18 25.27
C CYS A 405 1.12 -28.51 24.90
N PRO A 406 -0.03 -29.16 25.14
CA PRO A 406 -1.35 -28.59 24.84
C PRO A 406 -1.70 -27.28 25.58
N ASN A 407 -1.04 -27.00 26.71
CA ASN A 407 -1.28 -25.76 27.46
C ASN A 407 -0.89 -24.51 26.64
N LEU A 408 0.04 -24.64 25.70
CA LEU A 408 0.42 -23.56 24.79
C LEU A 408 -0.71 -23.18 23.83
N THR A 409 -1.47 -24.16 23.33
CA THR A 409 -2.67 -23.91 22.54
C THR A 409 -3.74 -23.21 23.37
N ASN A 410 -3.94 -23.65 24.62
CA ASN A 410 -4.89 -23.02 25.52
C ASN A 410 -4.51 -21.58 25.85
N LEU A 411 -3.22 -21.30 26.09
CA LEU A 411 -2.70 -19.96 26.32
C LEU A 411 -2.99 -19.06 25.10
N PHE A 412 -2.71 -19.54 23.89
CA PHE A 412 -2.97 -18.79 22.66
C PHE A 412 -4.46 -18.46 22.50
N LEU A 413 -5.34 -19.46 22.65
CA LEU A 413 -6.79 -19.28 22.51
C LEU A 413 -7.39 -18.36 23.58
N LYS A 414 -6.93 -18.47 24.83
CA LYS A 414 -7.34 -17.57 25.92
C LYS A 414 -6.90 -16.13 25.65
N THR A 415 -5.65 -15.96 25.22
CA THR A 415 -5.08 -14.64 24.90
C THR A 415 -5.85 -13.99 23.76
N GLU A 416 -6.10 -14.72 22.67
CA GLU A 416 -6.90 -14.23 21.55
C GLU A 416 -8.29 -13.81 22.02
N LYS A 417 -8.96 -14.64 22.84
CA LYS A 417 -10.30 -14.38 23.33
C LYS A 417 -10.38 -13.12 24.19
N GLU A 418 -9.47 -12.93 25.14
CA GLU A 418 -9.49 -11.74 26.01
C GLU A 418 -9.06 -10.48 25.27
N ILE A 419 -8.08 -10.55 24.37
CA ILE A 419 -7.71 -9.42 23.52
C ILE A 419 -8.91 -9.00 22.66
N VAL A 420 -9.62 -9.94 22.03
CA VAL A 420 -10.78 -9.63 21.19
C VAL A 420 -11.93 -9.03 21.99
N LYS A 421 -12.16 -9.52 23.22
CA LYS A 421 -13.23 -9.04 24.10
C LYS A 421 -13.02 -7.57 24.53
N ASP A 422 -11.79 -7.22 24.88
CA ASP A 422 -11.46 -5.90 25.40
C ASP A 422 -10.83 -4.97 24.34
N TRP A 423 -10.67 -5.44 23.10
CA TRP A 423 -10.02 -4.70 21.99
C TRP A 423 -10.61 -3.29 21.84
N ASP A 424 -11.94 -3.23 21.79
CA ASP A 424 -12.70 -1.99 21.68
C ASP A 424 -12.67 -1.15 22.95
N SER A 425 -11.84 -1.44 23.95
CA SER A 425 -11.67 -0.59 25.15
C SER A 425 -10.29 0.07 25.20
N PHE A 426 -9.29 -0.54 24.55
CA PHE A 426 -7.92 -0.07 24.59
C PHE A 426 -7.29 0.16 23.23
N ALA A 427 -7.73 -0.44 22.11
CA ALA A 427 -7.03 -0.41 20.81
C ALA A 427 -6.62 0.97 20.26
N TRP A 428 -7.28 2.04 20.70
CA TRP A 428 -6.97 3.43 20.31
C TRP A 428 -6.13 4.20 21.34
N LYS A 429 -5.85 3.63 22.52
CA LYS A 429 -5.10 4.31 23.59
C LYS A 429 -3.62 4.40 23.23
N PRO A 430 -2.90 5.43 23.70
CA PRO A 430 -1.43 5.42 23.73
C PRO A 430 -0.94 4.20 24.50
N ASN A 431 0.24 3.66 24.18
CA ASN A 431 0.82 2.50 24.89
C ASN A 431 -0.05 1.23 24.94
N VAL A 432 -0.86 0.95 23.91
CA VAL A 432 -1.66 -0.29 23.84
C VAL A 432 -0.85 -1.56 24.06
N ARG A 433 0.45 -1.56 23.76
CA ARG A 433 1.32 -2.71 24.04
C ARG A 433 1.43 -2.96 25.53
N ALA A 434 1.62 -1.90 26.33
CA ALA A 434 1.65 -2.00 27.78
C ALA A 434 0.29 -2.46 28.33
N GLU A 435 -0.82 -1.97 27.76
CA GLU A 435 -2.16 -2.43 28.16
C GLU A 435 -2.43 -3.88 27.76
N VAL A 436 -1.94 -4.32 26.60
CA VAL A 436 -2.04 -5.71 26.16
C VAL A 436 -1.15 -6.62 27.01
N ILE A 437 0.08 -6.20 27.33
CA ILE A 437 0.97 -6.93 28.24
C ILE A 437 0.31 -7.08 29.60
N LYS A 438 -0.18 -5.98 30.18
CA LYS A 438 -0.92 -6.00 31.45
C LYS A 438 -2.13 -6.92 31.40
N LYS A 439 -2.87 -6.91 30.28
CA LYS A 439 -3.99 -7.82 30.07
C LYS A 439 -3.53 -9.27 29.94
N MET A 440 -2.43 -9.53 29.25
CA MET A 440 -1.85 -10.88 29.11
C MET A 440 -1.36 -11.42 30.45
N GLU A 441 -0.78 -10.58 31.30
CA GLU A 441 -0.45 -10.90 32.70
C GLU A 441 -1.72 -11.26 33.51
N GLU A 442 -2.87 -10.66 33.20
CA GLU A 442 -4.18 -11.05 33.77
C GLU A 442 -4.74 -12.37 33.18
N VAL A 443 -4.34 -12.79 31.97
CA VAL A 443 -4.92 -13.96 31.27
C VAL A 443 -4.41 -15.29 31.82
N ASP A 444 -3.11 -15.40 32.08
CA ASP A 444 -2.50 -16.65 32.54
C ASP A 444 -1.25 -16.32 33.39
N SER A 445 -1.19 -16.87 34.60
CA SER A 445 -0.06 -16.67 35.51
C SER A 445 1.09 -17.66 35.27
N PHE A 446 1.08 -18.36 34.13
CA PHE A 446 2.03 -19.42 33.76
C PHE A 446 2.21 -20.52 34.83
N GLY A 447 1.30 -20.65 35.79
CA GLY A 447 1.45 -21.55 36.94
C GLY A 447 1.51 -23.04 36.56
N TRP A 448 1.09 -23.38 35.34
CA TRP A 448 1.23 -24.71 34.77
C TRP A 448 2.68 -25.07 34.38
N LEU A 449 3.61 -24.11 34.36
CA LEU A 449 5.06 -24.39 34.26
C LEU A 449 5.64 -24.99 35.55
N ASN A 450 4.91 -24.88 36.68
CA ASN A 450 5.25 -25.49 37.97
C ASN A 450 6.73 -25.31 38.38
N CYS A 451 7.27 -24.10 38.18
CA CYS A 451 8.65 -23.75 38.46
C CYS A 451 8.70 -22.57 39.43
N GLU A 452 9.24 -22.78 40.63
CA GLU A 452 9.31 -21.75 41.68
C GLU A 452 10.21 -20.55 41.32
N GLU A 453 11.10 -20.71 40.33
CA GLU A 453 12.01 -19.65 39.87
C GLU A 453 11.37 -18.71 38.81
N HIS A 454 10.29 -19.11 38.15
CA HIS A 454 9.75 -18.43 36.96
C HIS A 454 8.21 -18.24 36.98
N VAL A 455 7.61 -18.13 38.18
CA VAL A 455 6.16 -17.88 38.37
C VAL A 455 5.78 -16.45 38.02
#